data_AF-A0A6I6WL72-F1
#
_entry.id   AF-A0A6I6WL72-F1
#
_cell.length_a   1.000
_cell.length_b   1.000
_cell.length_c   1.000
_cell.angle_alpha   90.00
_cell.angle_beta   90.00
_cell.angle_gamma   90.00
#
_symmetry.space_group_name_H-M   'P 1'
#
loop_
_entity.id
_entity.type
_entity.pdbx_description
1 polymer ?
#
loop_
_entity_poly.entity_id
_entity_poly.type
_entity_poly.pdbx_seq_one_letter_code
_entity_poly.pdbx_strand_id
1 'polypeptide(L)'
;MSRSRSNALSRAGLGATATAVVLGLTACTAASASPADAPARPGAAGLGDSVQPGLGNGGYDVRHYALGMRFAEDLKSYTATTVLKARATRALSRFNLDLTGTEVRSVRVDGQAAR
;
A
#
# COMPACT_ATOMS: atom_id res chain seq x y z
N MET A 1 50.96 -17.19 -53.69
CA MET A 1 50.91 -16.59 -55.04
C MET A 1 49.52 -15.97 -55.22
N SER A 2 49.28 -14.72 -54.84
CA SER A 2 49.49 -13.48 -55.62
C SER A 2 48.88 -13.51 -57.01
N ARG A 3 47.79 -12.75 -57.19
CA ARG A 3 47.35 -11.93 -58.35
C ARG A 3 45.82 -11.79 -58.26
N SER A 4 45.31 -10.66 -57.77
CA SER A 4 45.06 -9.44 -58.54
C SER A 4 44.07 -9.66 -59.67
N ARG A 5 42.83 -9.17 -59.49
CA ARG A 5 42.02 -8.52 -60.53
C ARG A 5 41.07 -7.52 -59.89
N SER A 6 41.53 -6.28 -59.82
CA SER A 6 40.72 -5.08 -59.66
C SER A 6 39.96 -4.85 -60.97
N ASN A 7 38.64 -4.69 -60.93
CA ASN A 7 37.90 -4.02 -62.00
C ASN A 7 37.12 -2.87 -61.37
N ALA A 8 37.68 -1.68 -61.52
CA ALA A 8 36.99 -0.43 -61.33
C ALA A 8 35.88 -0.31 -62.39
N LEU A 9 34.76 0.31 -62.02
CA LEU A 9 33.96 1.14 -62.91
C LEU A 9 33.16 2.10 -62.04
N SER A 10 33.70 3.31 -61.94
CA SER A 10 33.06 4.50 -61.39
C SER A 10 31.75 4.80 -62.10
N ARG A 11 30.71 5.15 -61.33
CA ARG A 11 29.75 6.20 -61.74
C ARG A 11 29.45 7.06 -60.52
N ALA A 12 30.00 8.26 -60.54
CA ALA A 12 29.62 9.34 -59.64
C ALA A 12 28.17 9.77 -59.97
N GLY A 13 27.35 9.85 -58.94
CA GLY A 13 26.04 10.50 -58.97
C GLY A 13 25.90 11.34 -57.71
N LEU A 14 26.09 12.66 -57.86
CA LEU A 14 25.69 13.65 -56.86
C LEU A 14 24.18 13.56 -56.65
N GLY A 15 23.71 13.59 -55.40
CA GLY A 15 22.32 13.91 -55.15
C GLY A 15 21.82 13.64 -53.73
N ALA A 16 21.33 14.71 -53.11
CA ALA A 16 20.36 14.76 -52.01
C ALA A 16 20.85 14.48 -50.58
N THR A 17 21.12 15.57 -49.86
CA THR A 17 20.89 15.67 -48.41
C THR A 17 19.43 15.32 -48.10
N ALA A 18 19.20 14.26 -47.32
CA ALA A 18 17.92 13.98 -46.69
C ALA A 18 18.16 13.56 -45.24
N THR A 19 17.91 14.50 -44.34
CA THR A 19 17.83 14.34 -42.89
C THR A 19 16.78 13.28 -42.57
N ALA A 20 17.15 12.21 -41.84
CA ALA A 20 16.18 11.22 -41.39
C ALA A 20 16.45 10.79 -39.95
N VAL A 21 15.75 11.51 -39.06
CA VAL A 21 15.02 11.04 -37.88
C VAL A 21 15.81 10.23 -36.86
N VAL A 22 16.27 10.91 -35.80
CA VAL A 22 16.48 10.28 -34.50
C VAL A 22 15.10 9.80 -34.01
N LEU A 23 14.87 8.49 -34.06
CA LEU A 23 13.68 7.88 -33.50
C LEU A 23 13.77 8.05 -31.97
N GLY A 24 13.05 9.04 -31.45
CA GLY A 24 13.05 9.37 -30.03
C GLY A 24 12.59 8.18 -29.20
N LEU A 25 13.48 7.67 -28.33
CA LEU A 25 13.11 6.81 -27.23
C LEU A 25 12.35 7.64 -26.19
N THR A 26 11.06 7.89 -26.40
CA THR A 26 10.15 8.26 -25.31
C THR A 26 9.37 7.01 -24.92
N ALA A 27 10.10 6.09 -24.28
CA ALA A 27 9.47 5.08 -23.45
C ALA A 27 8.80 5.80 -22.30
N CYS A 28 7.50 6.08 -22.44
CA CYS A 28 6.65 6.47 -21.33
C CYS A 28 6.61 5.30 -20.36
N THR A 29 7.55 5.26 -19.41
CA THR A 29 7.46 4.39 -18.25
C THR A 29 6.28 4.89 -17.42
N ALA A 30 5.08 4.38 -17.73
CA ALA A 30 3.93 4.48 -16.84
C ALA A 30 4.32 3.72 -15.57
N ALA A 31 4.86 4.45 -14.59
CA ALA A 31 5.12 3.91 -13.27
C ALA A 31 3.78 3.37 -12.76
N SER A 32 3.71 2.06 -12.61
CA SER A 32 2.54 1.38 -12.07
C SER A 32 2.49 1.77 -10.59
N ALA A 33 1.67 2.76 -10.24
CA ALA A 33 1.47 3.12 -8.85
C ALA A 33 0.92 1.89 -8.12
N SER A 34 1.69 1.36 -7.19
CA SER A 34 1.24 0.25 -6.38
C SER A 34 0.13 0.77 -5.45
N PRO A 35 -0.88 -0.03 -5.06
CA PRO A 35 -1.82 0.39 -4.01
C PRO A 35 -1.12 0.78 -2.69
N ALA A 36 0.15 0.41 -2.52
CA ALA A 36 1.03 0.88 -1.44
C ALA A 36 1.45 2.37 -1.57
N ASP A 37 1.43 2.96 -2.77
CA ASP A 37 1.79 4.36 -3.02
C ASP A 37 0.62 5.33 -2.79
N ALA A 38 -0.58 4.81 -2.54
CA ALA A 38 -1.72 5.64 -2.20
C ALA A 38 -1.52 6.29 -0.81
N PRO A 39 -1.83 7.58 -0.65
CA PRO A 39 -1.68 8.25 0.63
C PRO A 39 -2.56 7.57 1.69
N ALA A 40 -1.99 7.39 2.87
CA ALA A 40 -2.70 6.78 4.00
C ALA A 40 -3.91 7.65 4.40
N ARG A 41 -5.07 7.00 4.59
CA ARG A 41 -6.32 7.67 4.99
C ARG A 41 -6.89 7.04 6.26
N PRO A 42 -7.72 7.75 7.05
CA PRO A 42 -8.40 7.12 8.17
C PRO A 42 -9.25 5.92 7.75
N GLY A 43 -9.36 4.94 8.65
CA GLY A 43 -10.37 3.90 8.59
C GLY A 43 -11.79 4.48 8.63
N ALA A 44 -12.76 3.73 8.12
CA ALA A 44 -14.16 4.14 8.25
C ALA A 44 -14.59 4.01 9.72
N ALA A 45 -15.32 5.00 10.23
CA ALA A 45 -15.82 5.02 11.62
C ALA A 45 -17.12 4.23 11.82
N GLY A 46 -17.64 3.60 10.76
CA GLY A 46 -18.88 2.84 10.72
C GLY A 46 -18.91 1.99 9.44
N LEU A 47 -19.68 0.90 9.45
CA LEU A 47 -19.86 0.04 8.25
C LEU A 47 -21.13 0.37 7.44
N GLY A 48 -21.92 1.36 7.88
CA GLY A 48 -23.10 1.83 7.15
C GLY A 48 -24.41 1.10 7.51
N ASP A 49 -24.47 0.49 8.69
CA ASP A 49 -25.72 -0.07 9.22
C ASP A 49 -26.75 1.04 9.49
N SER A 50 -28.01 0.84 9.10
CA SER A 50 -29.05 1.87 9.24
C SER A 50 -29.60 1.99 10.67
N VAL A 51 -29.52 0.92 11.46
CA VAL A 51 -29.99 0.85 12.84
C VAL A 51 -28.90 1.31 13.80
N GLN A 52 -27.65 0.93 13.52
CA GLN A 52 -26.48 1.26 14.32
C GLN A 52 -25.35 1.88 13.47
N PRO A 53 -25.52 3.12 12.95
CA PRO A 53 -24.60 3.72 11.98
C PRO A 53 -23.16 3.90 12.46
N GLY A 54 -22.96 3.99 13.78
CA GLY A 54 -21.66 4.15 14.41
C GLY A 54 -20.93 2.85 14.77
N LEU A 55 -21.50 1.68 14.45
CA LEU A 55 -20.84 0.41 14.75
C LEU A 55 -20.03 -0.13 13.58
N GLY A 56 -18.98 -0.85 13.96
CA GLY A 56 -18.04 -1.44 13.03
C GLY A 56 -17.05 -0.41 12.50
N ASN A 57 -15.92 -0.90 12.04
CA ASN A 57 -14.83 -0.05 11.58
C ASN A 57 -14.23 -0.64 10.32
N GLY A 58 -13.90 0.23 9.36
CA GLY A 58 -13.49 -0.18 8.02
C GLY A 58 -12.04 0.14 7.69
N GLY A 59 -11.53 -0.52 6.65
CA GLY A 59 -10.15 -0.34 6.15
C GLY A 59 -9.15 -1.37 6.67
N TYR A 60 -9.60 -2.27 7.53
CA TYR A 60 -8.83 -3.42 7.99
C TYR A 60 -9.76 -4.62 8.24
N ASP A 61 -9.16 -5.80 8.30
CA ASP A 61 -9.83 -7.06 8.56
C ASP A 61 -9.15 -7.73 9.76
N VAL A 62 -9.92 -7.99 10.82
CA VAL A 62 -9.39 -8.61 12.03
C VAL A 62 -9.39 -10.12 11.88
N ARG A 63 -8.21 -10.71 12.06
CA ARG A 63 -7.97 -12.15 11.89
C ARG A 63 -8.01 -12.91 13.20
N HIS A 64 -7.67 -12.25 14.30
CA HIS A 64 -7.59 -12.91 15.59
C HIS A 64 -7.70 -11.91 16.75
N TYR A 65 -8.29 -12.38 17.84
CA TYR A 65 -8.31 -11.74 19.14
C TYR A 65 -7.83 -12.72 20.19
N ALA A 66 -6.87 -12.30 21.00
CA ALA A 66 -6.52 -12.97 22.25
C ALA A 66 -6.86 -12.04 23.40
N LEU A 67 -7.71 -12.51 24.31
CA LEU A 67 -8.19 -11.74 25.46
C LEU A 67 -7.69 -12.38 26.75
N GLY A 68 -6.86 -11.64 27.49
CA GLY A 68 -6.46 -11.99 28.85
C GLY A 68 -7.17 -11.10 29.85
N MET A 69 -7.92 -11.67 30.78
CA MET A 69 -8.64 -10.94 31.82
C MET A 69 -8.22 -11.44 33.20
N ARG A 70 -8.20 -10.53 34.16
CA ARG A 70 -8.01 -10.81 35.58
C ARG A 70 -9.14 -10.13 36.34
N PHE A 71 -10.02 -10.94 36.91
CA PHE A 71 -11.13 -10.47 37.74
C PHE A 71 -10.66 -10.31 39.19
N ALA A 72 -11.24 -9.34 39.88
CA ALA A 72 -11.19 -9.27 41.33
C ALA A 72 -12.15 -10.30 41.97
N GLU A 73 -12.06 -10.48 43.29
CA GLU A 73 -12.91 -11.42 44.03
C GLU A 73 -14.41 -11.09 43.92
N ASP A 74 -14.76 -9.81 43.72
CA ASP A 74 -16.13 -9.34 43.54
C ASP A 74 -16.75 -9.77 42.20
N LEU A 75 -15.94 -10.29 41.27
CA LEU A 75 -16.27 -10.65 39.89
C LEU A 75 -16.90 -9.52 39.06
N LYS A 76 -16.84 -8.28 39.54
CA LYS A 76 -17.39 -7.08 38.90
C LYS A 76 -16.28 -6.20 38.34
N SER A 77 -15.12 -6.20 39.00
CA SER A 77 -13.97 -5.41 38.62
C SER A 77 -12.96 -6.30 37.90
N TYR A 78 -12.35 -5.79 36.82
CA TYR A 78 -11.33 -6.53 36.10
C TYR A 78 -10.29 -5.63 35.46
N THR A 79 -9.13 -6.23 35.17
CA THR A 79 -8.15 -5.69 34.23
C THR A 79 -8.09 -6.62 33.02
N ALA A 80 -7.90 -6.04 31.84
CA ALA A 80 -7.85 -6.80 30.59
C ALA A 80 -6.68 -6.35 29.72
N THR A 81 -6.17 -7.29 28.93
CA THR A 81 -5.28 -7.01 27.81
C THR A 81 -5.81 -7.78 26.61
N THR A 82 -6.04 -7.06 25.52
CA THR A 82 -6.48 -7.65 24.25
C THR A 82 -5.37 -7.48 23.23
N VAL A 83 -4.98 -8.59 22.59
CA VAL A 83 -4.08 -8.58 21.43
C VAL A 83 -4.89 -8.86 20.18
N LEU A 84 -4.90 -7.90 19.26
CA LEU A 84 -5.59 -7.99 17.98
C LEU A 84 -4.57 -8.26 16.88
N LYS A 85 -4.85 -9.22 15.99
CA LYS A 85 -4.15 -9.34 14.71
C LYS A 85 -5.08 -8.84 13.62
N ALA A 86 -4.77 -7.68 13.05
CA ALA A 86 -5.55 -7.08 11.96
C ALA A 86 -4.68 -6.88 10.72
N ARG A 87 -5.29 -7.03 9.54
CA ARG A 87 -4.66 -6.71 8.26
C ARG A 87 -5.35 -5.50 7.65
N ALA A 88 -4.60 -4.43 7.40
CA ALA A 88 -5.13 -3.30 6.63
C ALA A 88 -5.44 -3.73 5.19
N THR A 89 -6.60 -3.30 4.67
CA THR A 89 -7.02 -3.56 3.28
C THR A 89 -6.58 -2.45 2.32
N ARG A 90 -6.12 -1.32 2.88
CA ARG A 90 -5.52 -0.16 2.20
C ARG A 90 -4.54 0.53 3.16
N ALA A 91 -3.76 1.50 2.69
CA ALA A 91 -2.94 2.33 3.58
C ALA A 91 -3.83 3.11 4.57
N LEU A 92 -3.55 2.96 5.87
CA LEU A 92 -4.30 3.62 6.95
C LEU A 92 -3.43 4.59 7.74
N SER A 93 -3.93 5.82 7.95
CA SER A 93 -3.30 6.79 8.84
C SER A 93 -3.78 6.67 10.29
N ARG A 94 -4.97 6.08 10.48
CA ARG A 94 -5.55 5.70 11.77
C ARG A 94 -6.62 4.62 11.56
N PHE A 95 -6.92 3.89 12.60
CA PHE A 95 -8.09 3.01 12.71
C PHE A 95 -8.77 3.28 14.05
N ASN A 96 -10.00 2.81 14.21
CA ASN A 96 -10.72 2.90 15.49
C ASN A 96 -11.21 1.51 15.88
N LEU A 97 -11.44 1.30 17.16
CA LEU A 97 -12.02 0.08 17.72
C LEU A 97 -13.20 0.48 18.59
N ASP A 98 -14.27 -0.30 18.52
CA ASP A 98 -15.44 -0.07 19.34
C ASP A 98 -15.17 -0.57 20.77
N LEU A 99 -15.36 0.30 21.76
CA LEU A 99 -15.19 -0.02 23.17
C LEU A 99 -16.15 0.79 24.03
N THR A 100 -16.81 0.13 24.98
CA THR A 100 -17.74 0.76 25.92
C THR A 100 -17.47 0.27 27.34
N GLY A 101 -17.55 1.18 28.32
CA GLY A 101 -17.55 0.84 29.75
C GLY A 101 -16.19 0.49 30.36
N THR A 102 -15.08 0.66 29.63
CA THR A 102 -13.72 0.42 30.14
C THR A 102 -12.78 1.59 29.84
N GLU A 103 -11.86 1.85 30.76
CA GLU A 103 -10.80 2.84 30.60
C GLU A 103 -9.59 2.22 29.88
N VAL A 104 -9.17 2.82 28.76
CA VAL A 104 -7.98 2.38 28.02
C VAL A 104 -6.73 3.02 28.64
N ARG A 105 -5.87 2.19 29.26
CA ARG A 105 -4.63 2.67 29.90
C ARG A 105 -3.45 2.80 28.95
N SER A 106 -3.39 1.97 27.91
CA SER A 106 -2.31 2.03 26.92
C SER A 106 -2.71 1.30 25.64
N VAL A 107 -2.16 1.74 24.51
CA VAL A 107 -2.31 1.07 23.21
C VAL A 107 -0.93 0.94 22.58
N ARG A 108 -0.65 -0.23 22.00
CA ARG A 108 0.52 -0.44 21.13
C ARG A 108 0.07 -0.94 19.77
N VAL A 109 0.67 -0.40 18.71
CA VAL A 109 0.50 -0.84 17.32
C VAL A 109 1.85 -1.36 16.86
N ASP A 110 1.90 -2.63 16.46
CA ASP A 110 3.15 -3.30 16.05
C ASP A 110 4.31 -3.10 17.04
N GLY A 111 3.99 -3.19 18.34
CA GLY A 111 4.94 -3.03 19.45
C GLY A 111 5.28 -1.59 19.82
N GLN A 112 4.89 -0.61 19.02
CA GLN A 112 5.13 0.82 19.28
C GLN A 112 3.95 1.46 20.02
N ALA A 113 4.22 2.38 20.95
CA ALA A 113 3.15 3.14 21.59
C ALA A 113 2.36 3.94 20.54
N ALA A 114 1.03 3.85 20.61
CA ALA A 114 0.15 4.68 19.79
C ALA A 114 0.25 6.15 20.22
N ARG A 115 -0.05 7.07 19.29
CA ARG A 115 -0.01 8.53 19.48
C ARG A 115 -1.37 9.15 19.20
#